data_AF-K9YBC9-F1
#
_entry.id   AF-K9YBC9-F1
#
_cell.length_a   1.000
_cell.length_b   1.000
_cell.length_c   1.000
_cell.angle_alpha   90.00
_cell.angle_beta   90.00
_cell.angle_gamma   90.00
#
_symmetry.space_group_name_H-M   'P 1'
#
loop_
_entity.id
_entity.type
_entity.pdbx_description
1 polymer ?
#
loop_
_entity_poly.entity_id
_entity_poly.type
_entity_poly.pdbx_seq_one_letter_code
_entity_poly.pdbx_strand_id
1 'polypeptide(L)'
;MIRDWRSEIIYILLFISSLAIYFNLIRIPLSLQNSVFLMLSKLFLIIILSLVIYLFIKRLRYHVIRCATRSPDCPVCRHQLRQYHRKTYQRWLSYLIPLRRYSCPHCSWTGLKIYKPKRYVLNRGRLEKRF
;
A
#
# COMPACT_ATOMS: atom_id res chain seq x y z
N MET A 1 55.44 22.60 -57.63
CA MET A 1 55.01 22.77 -56.22
C MET A 1 53.82 21.84 -56.00
N ILE A 2 54.08 20.56 -55.70
CA ILE A 2 53.03 19.55 -55.54
C ILE A 2 52.58 19.64 -54.09
N ARG A 3 51.34 20.11 -53.87
CA ARG A 3 50.75 20.25 -52.54
C ARG A 3 50.39 18.85 -52.05
N ASP A 4 50.99 18.41 -50.97
CA ASP A 4 50.81 17.06 -50.42
C ASP A 4 49.46 16.96 -49.68
N TRP A 5 48.41 16.54 -50.39
CA TRP A 5 47.05 16.41 -49.85
C TRP A 5 46.90 15.34 -48.76
N ARG A 6 47.92 14.48 -48.58
CA ARG A 6 47.87 13.35 -47.65
C ARG A 6 47.91 13.79 -46.19
N SER A 7 48.64 14.85 -45.85
CA SER A 7 48.73 15.35 -44.48
C SER A 7 47.40 15.96 -44.01
N GLU A 8 46.75 16.75 -44.86
CA GLU A 8 45.44 17.38 -44.58
C GLU A 8 44.36 16.34 -44.25
N ILE A 9 44.32 15.22 -44.99
CA ILE A 9 43.35 14.14 -44.77
C ILE A 9 43.57 13.49 -43.39
N ILE A 10 44.83 13.30 -42.97
CA ILE A 10 45.15 12.71 -41.67
C ILE A 10 44.68 13.62 -40.53
N TYR A 11 44.90 14.93 -40.62
CA TYR A 11 44.44 15.88 -39.60
C TYR A 11 42.91 15.91 -39.48
N ILE A 12 42.20 15.86 -40.61
CA ILE A 12 40.73 15.83 -40.63
C ILE A 12 40.21 14.53 -39.95
N LEU A 13 40.81 13.38 -40.23
CA LEU A 13 40.42 12.11 -39.61
C LEU A 13 40.69 12.06 -38.09
N LEU A 14 41.82 12.63 -37.65
CA LEU A 14 42.14 12.76 -36.22
C LEU A 14 41.17 13.72 -35.52
N PHE A 15 40.78 14.80 -36.20
CA PHE A 15 39.80 15.75 -35.67
C PHE A 15 38.40 15.13 -35.53
N ILE A 16 37.93 14.41 -36.55
CA ILE A 16 36.62 13.74 -36.52
C ILE A 16 36.58 12.65 -35.44
N SER A 17 37.64 11.85 -35.31
CA SER A 17 37.70 10.80 -34.28
C SER A 17 37.73 11.37 -32.86
N SER A 18 38.46 12.47 -32.64
CA SER A 18 38.46 13.21 -31.37
C SER A 18 37.07 13.76 -31.02
N LEU A 19 36.38 14.39 -31.99
CA LEU A 19 35.01 14.87 -31.80
C LEU A 19 34.05 13.72 -31.48
N ALA A 20 34.15 12.58 -32.18
CA ALA A 20 33.32 11.42 -31.91
C ALA A 20 33.51 10.86 -30.48
N ILE A 21 34.76 10.82 -29.99
CA ILE A 21 35.07 10.42 -28.61
C ILE A 21 34.43 11.40 -27.61
N TYR A 22 34.53 12.71 -27.86
CA TYR A 22 33.93 13.73 -27.02
C TYR A 22 32.40 13.62 -26.95
N PHE A 23 31.73 13.45 -28.09
CA PHE A 23 30.28 13.25 -28.13
C PHE A 23 29.85 11.97 -27.39
N ASN A 24 30.61 10.88 -27.52
CA ASN A 24 30.32 9.64 -26.79
C ASN A 24 30.55 9.79 -25.28
N LEU A 25 31.60 10.50 -24.86
CA LEU A 25 31.87 10.82 -23.46
C LEU A 25 30.75 11.63 -22.82
N ILE A 26 30.07 12.50 -23.56
CA ILE A 26 28.92 13.28 -23.07
C ILE A 26 27.63 12.45 -23.09
N ARG A 27 27.43 11.60 -24.10
CA ARG A 27 26.20 10.83 -24.27
C ARG A 27 25.98 9.78 -23.18
N ILE A 28 27.05 9.12 -22.74
CA ILE A 28 27.01 8.07 -21.72
C ILE A 28 26.46 8.59 -20.37
N PRO A 29 26.99 9.68 -19.77
CA PRO A 29 26.49 10.19 -18.49
C PRO A 29 25.05 10.71 -18.57
N LEU A 30 24.66 11.34 -19.69
CA LEU A 30 23.27 11.78 -19.90
C LEU A 30 22.28 10.61 -19.96
N SER A 31 22.67 9.51 -20.62
CA SER A 31 21.83 8.30 -20.68
C SER A 31 21.70 7.62 -19.31
N LEU A 32 22.78 7.61 -18.52
CA LEU A 32 22.78 7.07 -17.15
C LEU A 32 21.94 7.94 -16.20
N GLN A 33 22.01 9.27 -16.34
CA GLN A 33 21.23 10.19 -15.51
C GLN A 33 19.72 10.02 -15.76
N ASN A 34 19.31 9.88 -17.02
CA ASN A 34 17.90 9.68 -17.38
C ASN A 34 17.36 8.33 -16.89
N SER A 35 18.15 7.25 -16.93
CA SER A 35 17.69 5.92 -16.48
C SER A 35 17.51 5.84 -14.97
N VAL A 36 18.43 6.45 -14.20
CA VAL A 36 18.32 6.54 -12.74
C VAL A 36 17.13 7.40 -12.33
N PHE A 37 16.92 8.54 -12.98
CA PHE A 37 15.76 9.39 -12.71
C PHE A 37 14.44 8.66 -12.98
N LEU A 38 14.37 7.92 -14.09
CA LEU A 38 13.17 7.16 -14.45
C LEU A 38 12.90 6.01 -13.46
N MET A 39 13.94 5.32 -12.97
CA MET A 39 13.82 4.32 -11.90
C MET A 39 13.26 4.94 -10.61
N LEU A 40 13.82 6.07 -10.16
CA LEU A 40 13.37 6.76 -8.94
C LEU A 40 11.91 7.21 -9.07
N SER A 41 11.53 7.81 -10.20
CA SER A 41 10.16 8.28 -10.42
C SER A 41 9.12 7.15 -10.30
N LYS A 42 9.44 5.94 -10.81
CA LYS A 42 8.59 4.76 -10.69
C LYS A 42 8.46 4.30 -9.24
N LEU A 43 9.55 4.29 -8.48
CA LEU A 43 9.51 3.93 -7.05
C LEU A 43 8.66 4.92 -6.26
N PHE A 44 8.82 6.23 -6.49
CA PHE A 44 7.97 7.24 -5.85
C PHE A 44 6.50 7.05 -6.18
N LEU A 45 6.16 6.74 -7.43
CA LEU A 45 4.78 6.47 -7.84
C LEU A 45 4.20 5.26 -7.11
N ILE A 46 4.96 4.16 -7.00
CA ILE A 46 4.54 2.96 -6.27
C ILE A 46 4.32 3.27 -4.78
N ILE A 47 5.23 4.03 -4.17
CA ILE A 47 5.12 4.44 -2.76
C ILE A 47 3.85 5.27 -2.53
N ILE A 48 3.65 6.32 -3.34
CA ILE A 48 2.46 7.18 -3.24
C ILE A 48 1.19 6.38 -3.46
N LEU A 49 1.15 5.51 -4.48
CA LEU A 49 0.00 4.65 -4.77
C LEU A 49 -0.30 3.71 -3.59
N SER A 50 0.73 3.07 -3.03
CA SER A 50 0.57 2.18 -1.87
C SER A 50 0.03 2.92 -0.64
N LEU A 51 0.48 4.16 -0.41
CA LEU A 51 -0.01 5.01 0.67
C LEU A 51 -1.48 5.38 0.48
N VAL A 52 -1.88 5.74 -0.74
CA VAL A 52 -3.29 6.06 -1.07
C VAL A 52 -4.18 4.84 -0.84
N ILE A 53 -3.78 3.65 -1.31
CA ILE A 53 -4.51 2.41 -1.09
C ILE A 53 -4.64 2.11 0.41
N TYR A 54 -3.54 2.26 1.18
CA TYR A 54 -3.55 2.08 2.62
C TYR A 54 -4.54 3.03 3.33
N LEU A 55 -4.51 4.31 3.00
CA LEU A 55 -5.43 5.31 3.54
C LEU A 55 -6.89 5.02 3.16
N PHE A 56 -7.12 4.54 1.94
CA PHE A 56 -8.44 4.15 1.47
C PHE A 56 -8.99 2.96 2.26
N ILE A 57 -8.20 1.89 2.45
CA ILE A 57 -8.58 0.74 3.28
C ILE A 57 -8.86 1.18 4.72
N LYS A 58 -8.03 2.06 5.28
CA LYS A 58 -8.21 2.62 6.63
C LYS A 58 -9.53 3.39 6.74
N ARG A 59 -9.86 4.20 5.73
CA ARG A 59 -11.11 4.96 5.66
C ARG A 59 -12.33 4.05 5.54
N LEU A 60 -12.27 3.04 4.67
CA LEU A 60 -13.33 2.03 4.53
C LEU A 60 -13.55 1.29 5.85
N ARG A 61 -12.47 0.85 6.51
CA ARG A 61 -12.55 0.19 7.82
C ARG A 61 -13.21 1.07 8.87
N TYR A 62 -12.83 2.35 8.93
CA TYR A 62 -13.46 3.31 9.83
C TYR A 62 -14.95 3.47 9.55
N HIS A 63 -15.33 3.60 8.27
CA HIS A 63 -16.73 3.75 7.86
C HIS A 63 -17.57 2.52 8.23
N VAL A 64 -17.09 1.32 7.90
CA VAL A 64 -17.76 0.05 8.22
C VAL A 64 -17.95 -0.11 9.73
N ILE A 65 -16.94 0.22 10.54
CA ILE A 65 -17.05 0.19 12.00
C ILE A 65 -18.04 1.24 12.51
N ARG A 66 -18.13 2.41 11.87
CA ARG A 66 -19.08 3.46 12.26
C ARG A 66 -20.52 2.99 12.01
N CYS A 67 -20.80 2.48 10.81
CA CYS A 67 -22.13 2.02 10.39
C CYS A 67 -22.60 0.72 11.06
N ALA A 68 -21.69 -0.13 11.55
CA ALA A 68 -22.08 -1.37 12.21
C ALA A 68 -22.97 -1.11 13.44
N THR A 69 -24.07 -1.85 13.58
CA THR A 69 -24.91 -1.78 14.77
C THR A 69 -24.24 -2.50 15.95
N ARG A 70 -24.38 -1.97 17.17
CA ARG A 70 -23.78 -2.53 18.39
C ARG A 70 -24.64 -3.59 19.08
N SER A 71 -25.84 -3.89 18.58
CA SER A 71 -26.76 -4.80 19.28
C SER A 71 -26.12 -6.20 19.41
N PRO A 72 -25.91 -6.67 20.66
CA PRO A 72 -25.44 -8.02 20.94
C PRO A 72 -26.53 -9.08 20.72
N ASP A 73 -27.73 -8.66 20.31
CA ASP A 73 -28.92 -9.49 20.28
C ASP A 73 -29.11 -10.13 18.91
N CYS A 74 -29.79 -11.27 18.90
CA CYS A 74 -30.19 -11.96 17.69
C CYS A 74 -31.21 -11.11 16.92
N PRO A 75 -31.05 -10.89 15.60
CA PRO A 75 -32.03 -10.15 14.82
C PRO A 75 -33.40 -10.86 14.71
N VAL A 76 -33.45 -12.17 14.95
CA VAL A 76 -34.68 -12.98 14.84
C VAL A 76 -35.44 -13.02 16.17
N CYS A 77 -34.79 -13.49 17.24
CA CYS A 77 -35.46 -13.73 18.53
C CYS A 77 -35.01 -12.79 19.66
N ARG A 78 -34.16 -11.79 19.38
CA ARG A 78 -33.60 -10.84 20.36
C ARG A 78 -32.83 -11.46 21.54
N HIS A 79 -32.54 -12.76 21.49
CA HIS A 79 -31.75 -13.43 22.52
C HIS A 79 -30.25 -13.09 22.38
N GLN A 80 -29.50 -13.15 23.48
CA GLN A 80 -28.07 -12.80 23.47
C GLN A 80 -27.26 -13.76 22.59
N LEU A 81 -26.42 -13.20 21.72
CA LEU A 81 -25.57 -13.99 20.84
C LEU A 81 -24.33 -14.53 21.57
N ARG A 82 -23.95 -15.77 21.28
CA ARG A 82 -22.67 -16.35 21.71
C ARG A 82 -21.64 -16.26 20.60
N GLN A 83 -20.40 -15.97 20.96
CA GLN A 83 -19.30 -15.93 20.00
C GLN A 83 -18.91 -17.37 19.64
N TYR A 84 -18.77 -17.64 18.34
CA TYR A 84 -18.36 -18.94 17.83
C TYR A 84 -16.89 -18.92 17.36
N HIS A 85 -16.25 -20.10 17.32
CA HIS A 85 -14.86 -20.23 16.88
C HIS A 85 -14.70 -19.77 15.41
N ARG A 86 -13.61 -19.07 15.11
CA ARG A 86 -13.33 -18.54 13.77
C ARG A 86 -12.74 -19.62 12.86
N LYS A 87 -13.09 -19.62 11.58
CA LYS A 87 -12.39 -20.44 10.57
C LYS A 87 -11.09 -19.75 10.13
N THR A 88 -10.13 -20.51 9.62
CA THR A 88 -8.79 -19.99 9.24
C THR A 88 -8.86 -18.87 8.21
N TYR A 89 -9.69 -19.00 7.17
CA TYR A 89 -9.88 -17.94 6.17
C TYR A 89 -10.46 -16.65 6.76
N GLN A 90 -11.29 -16.76 7.81
CA GLN A 90 -11.86 -15.58 8.49
C GLN A 90 -10.80 -14.84 9.30
N ARG A 91 -9.68 -15.49 9.64
CA ARG A 91 -8.55 -14.85 10.30
C ARG A 91 -7.91 -13.82 9.38
N TRP A 92 -7.66 -14.19 8.11
CA TRP A 92 -7.15 -13.27 7.09
C TRP A 92 -8.11 -12.11 6.84
N LEU A 93 -9.41 -12.41 6.68
CA LEU A 93 -10.42 -11.38 6.50
C LEU A 93 -10.52 -10.42 7.70
N SER A 94 -10.23 -10.91 8.91
CA SER A 94 -10.27 -10.10 10.13
C SER A 94 -9.20 -9.00 10.21
N TYR A 95 -8.13 -9.09 9.41
CA TYR A 95 -7.14 -8.02 9.28
C TYR A 95 -7.70 -6.80 8.54
N LEU A 96 -8.52 -7.04 7.52
CA LEU A 96 -9.16 -5.98 6.73
C LEU A 96 -10.37 -5.40 7.46
N ILE A 97 -11.28 -6.26 7.93
CA ILE A 97 -12.54 -5.87 8.57
C ILE A 97 -12.71 -6.70 9.85
N PRO A 98 -12.91 -6.09 11.03
CA PRO A 98 -12.99 -6.83 12.30
C PRO A 98 -14.31 -7.63 12.40
N LEU A 99 -14.37 -8.76 11.70
CA LEU A 99 -15.50 -9.66 11.66
C LEU A 99 -15.37 -10.73 12.76
N ARG A 100 -16.49 -11.05 13.39
CA ARG A 100 -16.63 -12.16 14.32
C ARG A 100 -17.86 -12.98 13.96
N ARG A 101 -17.78 -14.30 14.15
CA ARG A 101 -18.90 -15.20 13.95
C ARG A 101 -19.67 -15.33 15.25
N TYR A 102 -20.99 -15.25 15.14
CA TYR A 102 -21.91 -15.39 16.25
C TYR A 102 -22.93 -16.48 15.94
N SER A 103 -23.36 -17.18 16.98
CA SER A 103 -24.49 -18.09 16.94
C SER A 103 -25.50 -17.73 18.02
N CYS A 104 -26.78 -17.89 17.71
CA CYS A 104 -27.85 -17.78 18.69
C CYS A 104 -28.16 -19.18 19.24
N PRO A 105 -28.13 -19.39 20.58
CA PRO A 105 -28.46 -20.68 21.16
C PRO A 105 -29.95 -21.02 21.08
N HIS A 106 -30.83 -20.02 20.93
CA HIS A 106 -32.29 -20.22 20.98
C HIS A 106 -32.92 -20.54 19.60
N CYS A 107 -32.46 -19.88 18.54
CA CYS A 107 -33.05 -20.03 17.19
C CYS A 107 -32.06 -20.57 16.15
N SER A 108 -30.89 -21.05 16.58
CA SER A 108 -29.83 -21.60 15.72
C SER A 108 -29.32 -20.64 14.63
N TRP A 109 -29.67 -19.35 14.67
CA TRP A 109 -29.16 -18.36 13.74
C TRP A 109 -27.63 -18.30 13.83
N THR A 110 -26.96 -18.34 12.68
CA THR A 110 -25.51 -18.13 12.60
C THR A 110 -25.19 -17.05 11.59
N GLY A 111 -24.26 -16.16 11.95
CA GLY A 111 -23.90 -15.05 11.07
C GLY A 111 -22.59 -14.40 11.46
N LEU A 112 -22.13 -13.50 10.58
CA LEU A 112 -20.99 -12.63 10.83
C LEU A 112 -21.50 -11.27 11.28
N LYS A 113 -20.95 -10.75 12.39
CA LYS A 113 -21.15 -9.36 12.81
C LYS A 113 -19.81 -8.67 12.94
N ILE A 114 -19.81 -7.37 12.69
CA ILE A 114 -18.65 -6.51 12.88
C ILE A 114 -18.49 -6.26 14.37
N TYR A 115 -17.36 -6.68 14.92
CA TYR A 115 -17.03 -6.45 16.31
C TYR A 115 -16.46 -5.04 16.49
N LYS A 116 -17.18 -4.20 17.24
CA LYS A 116 -16.59 -2.96 17.75
C LYS A 116 -15.81 -3.29 19.02
N PRO A 117 -14.48 -3.14 19.06
CA PRO A 117 -13.77 -3.22 20.32
C PRO A 117 -14.41 -2.22 21.28
N LYS A 118 -14.63 -2.63 22.53
CA LYS A 118 -14.92 -1.68 23.60
C LYS A 118 -13.78 -0.67 23.53
N ARG A 119 -14.08 0.59 23.18
CA ARG A 119 -13.11 1.66 23.38
C ARG A 119 -12.93 1.65 24.89
N TYR A 120 -11.77 1.18 25.36
CA TYR A 120 -11.33 1.58 26.67
C TYR A 120 -11.28 3.08 26.58
N VAL A 121 -12.29 3.73 27.18
CA VAL A 121 -12.16 5.14 27.50
C VAL A 121 -10.99 5.10 28.46
N LEU A 122 -9.81 5.46 27.94
CA LEU A 122 -8.65 5.79 28.74
C LEU A 122 -9.08 7.03 29.52
N ASN A 123 -9.87 6.81 30.57
CA ASN A 123 -10.01 7.74 31.66
C ASN A 123 -8.59 7.90 32.16
N ARG A 124 -7.96 9.01 31.80
CA ARG A 124 -6.63 9.47 32.24
C ARG A 124 -6.52 9.64 33.77
N GLY A 125 -7.38 9.00 34.58
CA GLY A 125 -7.37 9.14 36.03
C GLY A 125 -8.22 8.17 36.86
N ARG A 126 -8.86 7.12 36.30
CA ARG A 126 -9.55 6.13 37.17
C ARG A 126 -9.82 4.80 36.46
N LEU A 127 -9.06 3.78 36.84
CA LEU A 127 -9.35 2.38 36.52
C LEU A 127 -10.49 1.89 37.42
N GLU A 128 -11.73 2.23 37.08
CA GLU A 128 -12.90 1.61 37.73
C GLU A 128 -13.40 0.47 36.85
N LYS A 129 -13.05 -0.77 37.23
CA LYS A 129 -13.61 -1.99 36.64
C LYS A 129 -15.02 -2.16 37.21
N ARG A 130 -16.07 -1.80 36.47
CA ARG A 130 -17.42 -2.33 36.74
C ARG A 130 -17.54 -3.69 36.06
N PHE A 131 -17.68 -4.71 36.90
CA PHE A 131 -18.00 -6.09 36.54
C PHE A 131 -19.42 -6.17 35.97
#